data_AF-A0A812TAX3-F1
#
_entry.id   AF-A0A812TAX3-F1
#
_cell.length_a   1.000
_cell.length_b   1.000
_cell.length_c   1.000
_cell.angle_alpha   90.00
_cell.angle_beta   90.00
_cell.angle_gamma   90.00
#
_symmetry.space_group_name_H-M   'P 1'
#
loop_
_entity.id
_entity.type
_entity.pdbx_description
1 polymer ?
#
loop_
_entity_poly.entity_id
_entity_poly.type
_entity_poly.pdbx_seq_one_letter_code
_entity_poly.pdbx_strand_id
1 'polypeptide(L)'
;MASDGDGNDECCSVEPLQPVQDPWLALVVGANCFLPEFCAGFGKYLVCYRIEKEKRGGELMCSFLPDIPAATATITGMIVLCFLLALFGWTKAALSRTSPKPAHVVYLTNAYKDKFAAWEVERLVRKMLLTLVGAVLPITLSPALQLGCLSVILVVSLVAYVHLLPYKENAFNLIEAALLADALVIAALSNSLLANDSSWAKTEATNRLLLFLTAFLAVAGAGVMLLLLIRAYLRERRMKPKQASK
;
A
#
# COMPACT_ATOMS: atom_id res chain seq x y z
N MET A 1 49.69 -29.93 -41.03
CA MET A 1 49.65 -28.48 -40.79
C MET A 1 48.26 -28.14 -40.32
N ALA A 2 48.20 -27.51 -39.15
CA ALA A 2 47.00 -27.13 -38.41
C ALA A 2 46.14 -26.09 -39.15
N SER A 3 44.82 -26.09 -38.94
CA SER A 3 44.20 -25.17 -37.99
C SER A 3 42.69 -25.42 -37.89
N ASP A 4 42.25 -25.66 -36.66
CA ASP A 4 40.87 -25.58 -36.20
C ASP A 4 40.31 -24.16 -36.34
N GLY A 5 38.98 -24.07 -36.43
CA GLY A 5 38.21 -22.83 -36.45
C GLY A 5 36.76 -23.10 -36.06
N ASP A 6 36.59 -23.48 -34.78
CA ASP A 6 35.33 -23.68 -34.09
C ASP A 6 34.62 -22.33 -33.88
N GLY A 7 33.44 -22.17 -34.49
CA GLY A 7 32.62 -20.96 -34.45
C GLY A 7 31.39 -21.20 -33.59
N ASN A 8 31.52 -20.95 -32.29
CA ASN A 8 30.47 -21.07 -31.28
C ASN A 8 29.17 -20.36 -31.68
N ASP A 9 28.11 -21.15 -31.80
CA ASP A 9 26.73 -20.73 -31.65
C ASP A 9 26.49 -20.26 -30.20
N GLU A 10 26.53 -18.95 -29.95
CA GLU A 10 26.00 -18.36 -28.72
C GLU A 10 24.46 -18.42 -28.75
N CYS A 11 23.97 -19.62 -28.42
CA CYS A 11 22.58 -19.87 -28.09
C CYS A 11 22.18 -18.96 -26.92
N CYS A 12 21.12 -18.17 -27.13
CA CYS A 12 20.44 -17.38 -26.11
C CYS A 12 20.14 -18.27 -24.89
N SER A 13 21.05 -18.23 -23.92
CA SER A 13 20.86 -18.85 -22.63
C SER A 13 19.83 -18.01 -21.90
N VAL A 14 18.57 -18.45 -21.94
CA VAL A 14 17.55 -17.99 -21.00
C VAL A 14 18.09 -18.37 -19.62
N GLU A 15 18.67 -17.41 -18.90
CA GLU A 15 19.12 -17.63 -17.53
C GLU A 15 17.95 -18.19 -16.72
N PRO A 16 18.09 -19.39 -16.14
CA PRO A 16 17.08 -19.91 -15.24
C PRO A 16 16.97 -18.94 -14.07
N LEU A 17 15.73 -18.51 -13.75
CA LEU A 17 15.37 -17.74 -12.57
C LEU A 17 16.11 -18.32 -11.35
N GLN A 18 17.23 -17.70 -10.96
CA GLN A 18 18.01 -18.17 -9.84
C GLN A 18 17.14 -18.05 -8.57
N PRO A 19 16.92 -19.16 -7.84
CA PRO A 19 16.17 -19.11 -6.60
C PRO A 19 17.01 -18.40 -5.54
N VAL A 20 16.55 -17.21 -5.15
CA VAL A 20 16.88 -16.52 -3.89
C VAL A 20 18.38 -16.41 -3.57
N GLN A 21 19.15 -15.70 -4.41
CA GLN A 21 20.53 -15.34 -4.03
C GLN A 21 20.61 -14.17 -3.03
N ASP A 22 19.51 -13.43 -2.82
CA ASP A 22 19.51 -12.31 -1.88
C ASP A 22 18.35 -12.45 -0.87
N PRO A 23 18.59 -12.95 0.36
CA PRO A 23 17.55 -13.03 1.39
C PRO A 23 16.97 -11.65 1.74
N TRP A 24 17.71 -10.57 1.49
CA TRP A 24 17.24 -9.20 1.66
C TRP A 24 16.22 -8.81 0.58
N LEU A 25 16.42 -9.26 -0.67
CA LEU A 25 15.44 -9.09 -1.74
C LEU A 25 14.12 -9.76 -1.38
N ALA A 26 14.19 -11.02 -0.95
CA ALA A 26 13.00 -11.78 -0.55
C ALA A 26 12.26 -11.11 0.61
N LEU A 27 13.00 -10.56 1.59
CA LEU A 27 12.41 -9.82 2.70
C LEU A 27 11.75 -8.51 2.23
N VAL A 28 12.41 -7.73 1.38
CA VAL A 28 11.89 -6.43 0.91
C VAL A 28 10.65 -6.61 0.03
N VAL A 29 10.73 -7.51 -0.96
CA VAL A 29 9.59 -7.80 -1.85
C VAL A 29 8.47 -8.46 -1.06
N GLY A 30 8.81 -9.45 -0.23
CA GLY A 30 7.84 -10.16 0.59
C GLY A 30 7.11 -9.25 1.57
N ALA A 31 7.82 -8.32 2.22
CA ALA A 31 7.23 -7.36 3.13
C ALA A 31 6.25 -6.41 2.41
N ASN A 32 6.57 -5.93 1.20
CA ASN A 32 5.67 -5.00 0.49
C ASN A 32 4.43 -5.66 -0.09
N CYS A 33 4.57 -6.90 -0.53
CA CYS A 33 3.51 -7.65 -1.17
C CYS A 33 2.58 -8.31 -0.13
N PHE A 34 3.14 -9.02 0.86
CA PHE A 34 2.35 -9.92 1.71
C PHE A 34 2.09 -9.38 3.11
N LEU A 35 2.96 -8.53 3.67
CA LEU A 35 2.81 -8.07 5.05
C LEU A 35 1.50 -7.30 5.32
N PRO A 36 0.99 -6.45 4.40
CA PRO A 36 -0.33 -5.83 4.57
C PRO A 36 -1.46 -6.86 4.66
N GLU A 37 -1.45 -7.88 3.80
CA GLU A 37 -2.48 -8.93 3.81
C GLU A 37 -2.36 -9.85 5.02
N PHE A 38 -1.14 -10.19 5.42
CA PHE A 38 -0.86 -10.98 6.62
C PHE A 38 -1.34 -10.25 7.88
N CYS A 39 -1.01 -8.96 8.01
CA CYS A 39 -1.50 -8.10 9.08
C CYS A 39 -3.03 -8.01 9.09
N ALA A 40 -3.65 -7.83 7.93
CA ALA A 40 -5.10 -7.82 7.78
C ALA A 40 -5.75 -9.17 8.14
N GLY A 41 -5.09 -10.29 7.86
CA GLY A 41 -5.51 -11.63 8.26
C GLY A 41 -5.69 -11.73 9.78
N PHE A 42 -4.74 -11.22 10.56
CA PHE A 42 -4.89 -11.12 12.02
C PHE A 42 -5.99 -10.13 12.41
N GLY A 43 -6.08 -9.00 11.71
CA GLY A 43 -7.12 -8.00 11.94
C GLY A 43 -8.55 -8.55 11.83
N LYS A 44 -8.81 -9.50 10.93
CA LYS A 44 -10.13 -10.14 10.81
C LYS A 44 -10.59 -10.84 12.10
N TYR A 45 -9.66 -11.41 12.88
CA TYR A 45 -10.01 -12.02 14.16
C TYR A 45 -10.45 -11.00 15.20
N LEU A 46 -9.95 -9.75 15.12
CA LEU A 46 -10.35 -8.68 16.04
C LEU A 46 -11.82 -8.29 15.86
N VAL A 47 -12.41 -8.48 14.68
CA VAL A 47 -13.84 -8.23 14.40
C VAL A 47 -14.74 -9.06 15.31
N CYS A 48 -14.32 -10.29 15.63
CA CYS A 48 -15.12 -11.22 16.41
C CYS A 48 -15.13 -10.89 17.91
N TYR A 49 -14.17 -10.10 18.38
CA TYR A 49 -14.13 -9.66 19.77
C TYR A 49 -15.13 -8.52 19.98
N ARG A 50 -16.18 -8.80 20.76
CA ARG A 50 -17.18 -7.81 21.15
C ARG A 50 -17.05 -7.51 22.64
N ILE A 51 -17.30 -6.26 23.00
CA ILE A 51 -17.41 -5.85 24.41
C ILE A 51 -18.76 -6.34 24.93
N GLU A 52 -18.75 -7.35 25.79
CA GLU A 52 -19.97 -7.76 26.52
C GLU A 52 -20.25 -6.74 27.62
N LYS A 53 -21.25 -5.88 27.40
CA LYS A 53 -21.64 -4.85 28.38
C LYS A 53 -22.23 -5.43 29.68
N GLU A 54 -22.68 -6.68 29.67
CA GLU A 54 -23.43 -7.28 30.78
C GLU A 54 -22.57 -7.98 31.84
N LYS A 55 -21.33 -8.38 31.53
CA LYS A 55 -20.38 -8.88 32.54
C LYS A 55 -19.56 -7.71 33.08
N ARG A 56 -19.62 -7.50 34.39
CA ARG A 56 -18.87 -6.45 35.14
C ARG A 56 -17.38 -6.50 34.77
N GLY A 57 -16.95 -5.66 33.83
CA GLY A 57 -15.56 -5.60 33.38
C GLY A 57 -15.38 -5.14 31.92
N GLY A 58 -16.40 -5.29 31.07
CA GLY A 58 -16.30 -4.90 29.66
C GLY A 58 -15.27 -5.72 28.88
N GLU A 59 -15.11 -7.00 29.24
CA GLU A 59 -14.13 -7.89 28.62
C GLU A 59 -14.48 -8.12 27.13
N LEU A 60 -13.43 -8.16 26.30
CA LEU A 60 -13.52 -8.50 24.88
C LEU A 60 -13.67 -10.03 24.78
N MET A 61 -14.88 -10.51 24.52
CA MET A 61 -15.13 -11.93 24.28
C MET A 61 -15.44 -12.20 22.82
N CYS A 62 -14.94 -13.35 22.32
CA CYS A 62 -15.24 -13.87 21.00
C CYS A 62 -16.04 -15.17 21.18
N SER A 63 -17.35 -15.10 21.03
CA SER A 63 -18.27 -16.22 21.28
C SER A 63 -18.08 -17.43 20.36
N PHE A 64 -17.38 -17.27 19.24
CA PHE A 64 -17.16 -18.32 18.24
C PHE A 64 -15.86 -19.10 18.41
N LEU A 65 -14.88 -18.56 19.15
CA LEU A 65 -13.61 -19.25 19.40
C LEU A 65 -13.65 -19.88 20.79
N PRO A 66 -13.07 -21.08 20.96
CA PRO A 66 -12.82 -21.61 22.30
C PRO A 66 -12.01 -20.59 23.11
N ASP A 67 -12.18 -20.60 24.43
CA ASP A 67 -11.54 -19.64 25.33
C ASP A 67 -10.03 -19.93 25.38
N ILE A 68 -9.31 -19.35 24.42
CA ILE A 68 -7.86 -19.48 24.31
C ILE A 68 -7.26 -18.36 25.16
N PRO A 69 -6.54 -18.68 26.25
CA PRO A 69 -5.94 -17.68 27.10
C PRO A 69 -4.99 -16.78 26.29
N ALA A 70 -5.10 -15.47 26.50
CA ALA A 70 -4.28 -14.46 25.83
C ALA A 70 -4.37 -14.40 24.29
N ALA A 71 -5.43 -14.93 23.67
CA ALA A 71 -5.61 -14.88 22.21
C ALA A 71 -5.62 -13.44 21.67
N THR A 72 -6.37 -12.53 22.29
CA THR A 72 -6.42 -11.10 21.89
C THR A 72 -5.06 -10.43 21.98
N ALA A 73 -4.31 -10.72 23.05
CA ALA A 73 -2.96 -10.19 23.24
C ALA A 73 -1.99 -10.75 22.17
N THR A 74 -2.14 -12.03 21.83
CA THR A 74 -1.33 -12.69 20.79
C THR A 74 -1.61 -12.08 19.40
N ILE A 75 -2.89 -11.94 19.02
CA ILE A 75 -3.29 -11.33 17.75
C ILE A 75 -2.77 -9.89 17.65
N THR A 76 -2.96 -9.10 18.71
CA THR A 76 -2.47 -7.72 18.77
C THR A 76 -0.94 -7.67 18.69
N GLY A 77 -0.25 -8.56 19.42
CA GLY A 77 1.21 -8.70 19.37
C GLY A 77 1.73 -9.03 17.97
N MET A 78 1.05 -9.92 17.24
CA MET A 78 1.40 -10.26 15.85
C MET A 78 1.20 -9.07 14.90
N ILE A 79 0.12 -8.31 15.06
CA ILE A 79 -0.10 -7.06 14.29
C ILE A 79 1.02 -6.07 14.57
N VAL A 80 1.34 -5.80 15.83
CA VAL A 80 2.43 -4.89 16.22
C VAL A 80 3.75 -5.38 15.64
N LEU A 81 4.06 -6.67 15.74
CA LEU A 81 5.27 -7.26 15.17
C LEU A 81 5.34 -7.01 13.65
N CYS A 82 4.24 -7.15 12.91
CA CYS A 82 4.21 -6.85 11.48
C CYS A 82 4.60 -5.38 11.21
N PHE A 83 4.07 -4.42 11.97
CA PHE A 83 4.45 -3.02 11.83
C PHE A 83 5.92 -2.76 12.18
N LEU A 84 6.42 -3.37 13.26
CA LEU A 84 7.82 -3.23 13.64
C LEU A 84 8.75 -3.82 12.56
N LEU A 85 8.41 -4.97 12.00
CA LEU A 85 9.17 -5.56 10.89
C LEU A 85 9.17 -4.66 9.66
N ALA A 86 8.02 -4.07 9.32
CA ALA A 86 7.93 -3.10 8.23
C ALA A 86 8.81 -1.87 8.50
N LEU A 87 8.66 -1.23 9.66
CA LEU A 87 9.36 -0.02 10.06
C LEU A 87 10.87 -0.25 10.13
N PHE A 88 11.33 -1.21 10.95
CA PHE A 88 12.75 -1.45 11.17
C PHE A 88 13.42 -2.09 9.95
N GLY A 89 12.74 -3.03 9.28
CA GLY A 89 13.25 -3.66 8.07
C GLY A 89 13.52 -2.63 6.99
N TRP A 90 12.54 -1.79 6.68
CA TRP A 90 12.71 -0.76 5.66
C TRP A 90 13.61 0.39 6.07
N THR A 91 13.55 0.84 7.32
CA THR A 91 14.46 1.91 7.78
C THR A 91 15.91 1.44 7.71
N LYS A 92 16.19 0.20 8.12
CA LYS A 92 17.52 -0.40 8.00
C LYS A 92 17.94 -0.56 6.54
N ALA A 93 17.04 -1.02 5.66
CA ALA A 93 17.33 -1.16 4.23
C ALA A 93 17.61 0.21 3.56
N ALA A 94 16.82 1.23 3.86
CA ALA A 94 16.94 2.56 3.28
C ALA A 94 18.19 3.31 3.78
N LEU A 95 18.52 3.16 5.07
CA LEU A 95 19.69 3.80 5.69
C LEU A 95 20.98 3.00 5.55
N SER A 96 20.91 1.75 5.10
CA SER A 96 22.10 0.94 4.90
C SER A 96 23.05 1.62 3.92
N ARG A 97 24.28 1.86 4.38
CA ARG A 97 25.36 2.46 3.58
C ARG A 97 26.18 1.41 2.82
N THR A 98 25.67 0.19 2.67
CA THR A 98 26.34 -0.85 1.86
C THR A 98 26.52 -0.33 0.44
N SER A 99 27.75 -0.27 -0.03
CA SER A 99 28.11 0.12 -1.39
C SER A 99 28.69 -1.10 -2.11
N PRO A 100 28.11 -1.54 -3.25
CA PRO A 100 26.91 -1.00 -3.90
C PRO A 100 25.62 -1.33 -3.15
N LYS A 101 24.62 -0.44 -3.22
CA LYS A 101 23.29 -0.72 -2.68
C LYS A 101 22.65 -1.87 -3.48
N PRO A 102 21.92 -2.81 -2.84
CA PRO A 102 21.25 -3.88 -3.54
C PRO A 102 20.31 -3.35 -4.61
N ALA A 103 20.33 -3.94 -5.81
CA ALA A 103 19.61 -3.44 -6.99
C ALA A 103 18.10 -3.24 -6.76
N HIS A 104 17.50 -4.02 -5.88
CA HIS A 104 16.07 -3.95 -5.55
C HIS A 104 15.69 -2.79 -4.64
N VAL A 105 16.55 -2.47 -3.66
CA VAL A 105 16.39 -1.26 -2.83
C VAL A 105 16.58 -0.03 -3.71
N VAL A 106 17.57 -0.06 -4.61
CA VAL A 106 17.77 1.00 -5.60
C VAL A 106 16.54 1.14 -6.47
N TYR A 107 16.00 0.06 -7.02
CA TYR A 107 14.80 0.10 -7.86
C TYR A 107 13.63 0.82 -7.19
N LEU A 108 13.33 0.50 -5.93
CA LEU A 108 12.23 1.10 -5.17
C LEU A 108 12.50 2.54 -4.72
N THR A 109 13.77 2.89 -4.46
CA THR A 109 14.14 4.22 -3.97
C THR A 109 14.61 5.19 -5.05
N ASN A 110 14.83 4.72 -6.29
CA ASN A 110 15.43 5.52 -7.36
C ASN A 110 14.59 6.75 -7.74
N ALA A 111 13.27 6.67 -7.57
CA ALA A 111 12.35 7.77 -7.86
C ALA A 111 12.42 8.90 -6.82
N TYR A 112 12.94 8.63 -5.62
CA TYR A 112 13.00 9.59 -4.51
C TYR A 112 14.31 10.35 -4.48
N LYS A 113 14.28 11.58 -3.95
CA LYS A 113 15.51 12.31 -3.61
C LYS A 113 16.28 11.53 -2.55
N ASP A 114 17.60 11.61 -2.55
CA ASP A 114 18.45 10.80 -1.65
C ASP A 114 18.13 10.99 -0.16
N LYS A 115 17.69 12.20 0.22
CA LYS A 115 17.28 12.55 1.59
C LYS A 115 15.96 11.88 2.03
N PHE A 116 15.16 11.38 1.08
CA PHE A 116 13.84 10.80 1.31
C PHE A 116 13.77 9.33 0.92
N ALA A 117 14.89 8.60 0.91
CA ALA A 117 14.90 7.16 0.64
C ALA A 117 14.02 6.36 1.62
N ALA A 118 13.86 6.85 2.86
CA ALA A 118 12.99 6.24 3.87
C ALA A 118 11.48 6.50 3.63
N TRP A 119 11.10 7.27 2.60
CA TRP A 119 9.70 7.53 2.27
C TRP A 119 8.92 6.25 1.95
N GLU A 120 9.59 5.19 1.48
CA GLU A 120 8.96 3.89 1.24
C GLU A 120 8.36 3.29 2.52
N VAL A 121 8.93 3.63 3.70
CA VAL A 121 8.36 3.25 5.01
C VAL A 121 6.97 3.84 5.18
N GLU A 122 6.78 5.14 4.88
CA GLU A 122 5.46 5.79 4.96
C GLU A 122 4.46 5.08 4.06
N ARG A 123 4.83 4.82 2.80
CA ARG A 123 3.94 4.20 1.82
C ARG A 123 3.51 2.81 2.26
N LEU A 124 4.45 2.00 2.76
CA LEU A 124 4.16 0.67 3.28
C LEU A 124 3.27 0.73 4.52
N VAL A 125 3.58 1.59 5.48
CA VAL A 125 2.79 1.75 6.72
C VAL A 125 1.38 2.24 6.39
N ARG A 126 1.22 3.24 5.50
CA ARG A 126 -0.10 3.69 5.02
C ARG A 126 -0.87 2.53 4.40
N LYS A 127 -0.25 1.77 3.49
CA LYS A 127 -0.89 0.58 2.88
C LYS A 127 -1.33 -0.43 3.94
N MET A 128 -0.46 -0.76 4.91
CA MET A 128 -0.78 -1.68 6.00
C MET A 128 -1.94 -1.17 6.87
N LEU A 129 -1.95 0.11 7.25
CA LEU A 129 -3.01 0.71 8.03
C LEU A 129 -4.36 0.69 7.29
N LEU A 130 -4.38 1.07 6.01
CA LEU A 130 -5.59 1.05 5.19
C LEU A 130 -6.15 -0.38 5.07
N THR A 131 -5.31 -1.38 4.79
CA THR A 131 -5.74 -2.78 4.72
C THR A 131 -6.19 -3.32 6.07
N LEU A 132 -5.49 -2.99 7.16
CA LEU A 132 -5.85 -3.42 8.51
C LEU A 132 -7.19 -2.84 8.96
N VAL A 133 -7.41 -1.53 8.79
CA VAL A 133 -8.70 -0.88 9.07
C VAL A 133 -9.81 -1.51 8.23
N GLY A 134 -9.53 -1.81 6.96
CA GLY A 134 -10.41 -2.57 6.06
C GLY A 134 -10.87 -3.91 6.64
N ALA A 135 -9.95 -4.62 7.31
CA ALA A 135 -10.21 -5.93 7.89
C ALA A 135 -10.85 -5.89 9.28
N VAL A 136 -10.43 -4.96 10.14
CA VAL A 136 -10.90 -4.84 11.54
C VAL A 136 -12.27 -4.16 11.62
N LEU A 137 -12.59 -3.27 10.69
CA LEU A 137 -13.85 -2.54 10.65
C LEU A 137 -14.58 -2.85 9.34
N PRO A 138 -15.27 -4.00 9.22
CA PRO A 138 -16.00 -4.30 8.00
C PRO A 138 -17.14 -3.30 7.78
N ILE A 139 -17.34 -2.91 6.52
CA ILE A 139 -18.37 -1.96 6.07
C ILE A 139 -19.77 -2.36 6.59
N THR A 140 -20.04 -3.65 6.74
CA THR A 140 -21.33 -4.17 7.19
C THR A 140 -21.64 -3.91 8.67
N LEU A 141 -20.63 -3.67 9.51
CA LEU A 141 -20.82 -3.45 10.95
C LEU A 141 -20.77 -1.97 11.33
N SER A 142 -19.77 -1.24 10.82
CA SER A 142 -19.51 0.14 11.25
C SER A 142 -18.90 0.99 10.13
N PRO A 143 -19.67 1.24 9.04
CA PRO A 143 -19.15 1.88 7.84
C PRO A 143 -18.64 3.32 8.11
N ALA A 144 -19.34 4.07 8.96
CA ALA A 144 -18.93 5.42 9.34
C ALA A 144 -17.60 5.45 10.12
N LEU A 145 -17.40 4.50 11.04
CA LEU A 145 -16.15 4.41 11.82
C LEU A 145 -14.99 4.03 10.90
N GLN A 146 -15.21 3.05 10.00
CA GLN A 146 -14.22 2.65 9.02
C GLN A 146 -13.79 3.83 8.14
N LEU A 147 -14.75 4.53 7.50
CA LEU A 147 -14.45 5.69 6.67
C LEU A 147 -13.80 6.83 7.45
N GLY A 148 -14.17 7.02 8.71
CA GLY A 148 -13.51 7.97 9.62
C GLY A 148 -12.03 7.64 9.83
N CYS A 149 -11.72 6.39 10.17
CA CYS A 149 -10.33 5.93 10.33
C CYS A 149 -9.52 6.05 9.02
N LEU A 150 -10.10 5.65 7.88
CA LEU A 150 -9.45 5.78 6.58
C LEU A 150 -9.16 7.26 6.24
N SER A 151 -10.10 8.16 6.54
CA SER A 151 -9.94 9.59 6.31
C SER A 151 -8.79 10.17 7.15
N VAL A 152 -8.68 9.80 8.44
CA VAL A 152 -7.58 10.25 9.31
C VAL A 152 -6.23 9.79 8.75
N ILE A 153 -6.11 8.52 8.34
CA ILE A 153 -4.88 7.99 7.74
C ILE A 153 -4.50 8.79 6.49
N LEU A 154 -5.46 9.02 5.60
CA LEU A 154 -5.23 9.75 4.35
C LEU A 154 -4.86 11.23 4.59
N VAL A 155 -5.47 11.90 5.58
CA VAL A 155 -5.11 13.28 5.96
C VAL A 155 -3.68 13.32 6.48
N VAL A 156 -3.31 12.43 7.41
CA VAL A 156 -1.95 12.39 7.96
C VAL A 156 -0.92 12.12 6.86
N SER A 157 -1.19 11.17 5.97
CA SER A 157 -0.33 10.89 4.82
C SER A 157 -0.24 12.08 3.86
N LEU A 158 -1.35 12.76 3.56
CA LEU A 158 -1.33 13.95 2.70
C LEU A 158 -0.53 15.09 3.33
N VAL A 159 -0.69 15.35 4.63
CA VAL A 159 0.08 16.36 5.36
C VAL A 159 1.57 16.03 5.32
N ALA A 160 1.95 14.79 5.66
CA ALA A 160 3.34 14.34 5.57
C ALA A 160 3.88 14.51 4.14
N TYR A 161 3.07 14.19 3.14
CA TYR A 161 3.43 14.28 1.74
C TYR A 161 3.71 15.71 1.28
N VAL A 162 2.80 16.66 1.53
CA VAL A 162 2.94 18.05 1.09
C VAL A 162 4.12 18.75 1.77
N HIS A 163 4.51 18.31 2.97
CA HIS A 163 5.69 18.83 3.67
C HIS A 163 7.02 18.29 3.11
N LEU A 164 7.05 17.04 2.63
CA LEU A 164 8.30 16.36 2.28
C LEU A 164 8.59 16.32 0.77
N LEU A 165 7.55 16.24 -0.09
CA LEU A 165 7.66 16.19 -1.56
C LEU A 165 8.82 15.30 -2.04
N PRO A 166 8.75 13.99 -1.78
CA PRO A 166 9.89 13.08 -1.79
C PRO A 166 10.44 12.77 -3.19
N TYR A 167 9.62 12.91 -4.25
CA TYR A 167 10.03 12.51 -5.59
C TYR A 167 11.00 13.51 -6.24
N LYS A 168 11.90 13.00 -7.09
CA LYS A 168 12.83 13.82 -7.89
C LYS A 168 12.09 14.69 -8.90
N GLU A 169 11.09 14.13 -9.59
CA GLU A 169 10.30 14.86 -10.58
C GLU A 169 9.02 15.45 -9.96
N ASN A 170 8.76 16.72 -10.26
CA ASN A 170 7.57 17.43 -9.75
C ASN A 170 6.25 16.84 -10.28
N ALA A 171 6.25 16.20 -11.44
CA ALA A 171 5.07 15.54 -11.98
C ALA A 171 4.58 14.41 -11.07
N PHE A 172 5.47 13.52 -10.63
CA PHE A 172 5.13 12.47 -9.65
C PHE A 172 4.70 13.08 -8.31
N ASN A 173 5.29 14.23 -7.93
CA ASN A 173 4.86 14.93 -6.73
C ASN A 173 3.40 15.38 -6.79
N LEU A 174 3.03 16.02 -7.90
CA LEU A 174 1.67 16.49 -8.13
C LEU A 174 0.66 15.33 -8.23
N ILE A 175 1.04 14.24 -8.91
CA ILE A 175 0.15 13.08 -9.11
C ILE A 175 -0.20 12.41 -7.78
N GLU A 176 0.79 12.09 -6.94
CA GLU A 176 0.52 11.43 -5.65
C GLU A 176 -0.28 12.34 -4.71
N ALA A 177 0.02 13.66 -4.68
CA ALA A 177 -0.78 14.61 -3.92
C ALA A 177 -2.23 14.67 -4.41
N ALA A 178 -2.44 14.70 -5.73
CA ALA A 178 -3.77 14.69 -6.33
C ALA A 178 -4.53 13.40 -6.01
N LEU A 179 -3.87 12.24 -6.05
CA LEU A 179 -4.50 10.96 -5.69
C LEU A 179 -4.90 10.88 -4.21
N LEU A 180 -4.04 11.37 -3.31
CA LEU A 180 -4.36 11.42 -1.89
C LEU A 180 -5.54 12.37 -1.62
N ALA A 181 -5.57 13.52 -2.29
CA ALA A 181 -6.70 14.45 -2.21
C ALA A 181 -7.98 13.85 -2.80
N ASP A 182 -7.91 13.18 -3.95
CA ASP A 182 -9.04 12.50 -4.59
C ASP A 182 -9.63 11.40 -3.68
N ALA A 183 -8.77 10.58 -3.07
CA ALA A 183 -9.18 9.57 -2.10
C ALA A 183 -9.89 10.19 -0.88
N LEU A 184 -9.44 11.35 -0.39
CA LEU A 184 -10.10 12.08 0.69
C LEU A 184 -11.47 12.63 0.28
N VAL A 185 -11.58 13.16 -0.95
CA VAL A 185 -12.87 13.63 -1.48
C VAL A 185 -13.84 12.46 -1.60
N ILE A 186 -13.41 11.33 -2.14
CA ILE A 186 -14.22 10.09 -2.20
C ILE A 186 -14.67 9.65 -0.81
N ALA A 187 -13.78 9.66 0.19
CA ALA A 187 -14.12 9.31 1.56
C ALA A 187 -15.13 10.30 2.18
N ALA A 188 -14.97 11.60 1.93
CA ALA A 188 -15.88 12.64 2.41
C ALA A 188 -17.27 12.54 1.76
N LEU A 189 -17.35 12.29 0.46
CA LEU A 189 -18.61 12.05 -0.25
C LEU A 189 -19.31 10.78 0.27
N SER A 190 -18.54 9.71 0.51
CA SER A 190 -19.06 8.46 1.06
C SER A 190 -19.58 8.64 2.50
N ASN A 191 -18.89 9.41 3.33
CA ASN A 191 -19.39 9.78 4.66
C ASN A 191 -20.66 10.64 4.59
N SER A 192 -20.73 11.56 3.62
CA SER A 192 -21.91 12.39 3.40
C SER A 192 -23.12 11.55 2.97
N LEU A 193 -22.90 10.53 2.12
CA LEU A 193 -23.92 9.54 1.76
C LEU A 193 -24.46 8.80 2.99
N LEU A 194 -23.57 8.27 3.84
CA LEU A 194 -23.98 7.58 5.07
C LEU A 194 -24.72 8.51 6.05
N ALA A 195 -24.26 9.75 6.19
CA ALA A 195 -24.91 10.75 7.04
C ALA A 195 -26.30 11.13 6.49
N ASN A 196 -26.47 11.19 5.17
CA ASN A 196 -27.76 11.46 4.54
C ASN A 196 -28.75 10.31 4.74
N ASP A 197 -28.30 9.06 4.65
CA ASP A 197 -29.13 7.89 4.95
C ASP A 197 -29.62 7.88 6.41
N SER A 198 -28.85 8.49 7.31
CA SER A 198 -29.14 8.59 8.74
C SER A 198 -30.09 9.74 9.11
N SER A 199 -30.19 10.79 8.28
CA SER A 199 -30.93 12.02 8.59
C SER A 199 -32.20 12.18 7.75
N TRP A 200 -33.14 13.00 8.23
CA TRP A 200 -34.51 13.09 7.71
C TRP A 200 -34.60 13.82 6.35
N ALA A 201 -33.51 14.40 5.85
CA ALA A 201 -33.45 15.12 4.57
C ALA A 201 -33.22 14.16 3.38
N LYS A 202 -34.08 13.16 3.24
CA LYS A 202 -34.00 12.15 2.17
C LYS A 202 -34.40 12.74 0.82
N THR A 203 -33.43 13.34 0.12
CA THR A 203 -33.62 13.69 -1.30
C THR A 203 -32.95 12.63 -2.16
N GLU A 204 -33.74 11.82 -2.86
CA GLU A 204 -33.25 10.75 -3.74
C GLU A 204 -32.27 11.28 -4.81
N ALA A 205 -32.51 12.49 -5.32
CA ALA A 205 -31.63 13.15 -6.27
C ALA A 205 -30.22 13.38 -5.70
N THR A 206 -30.11 13.78 -4.42
CA THR A 206 -28.82 13.99 -3.76
C THR A 206 -28.04 12.69 -3.59
N ASN A 207 -28.71 11.60 -3.19
CA ASN A 207 -28.06 10.28 -3.07
C ASN A 207 -27.55 9.77 -4.43
N ARG A 208 -28.38 9.86 -5.49
CA ARG A 208 -27.97 9.47 -6.85
C ARG A 208 -26.78 10.29 -7.35
N LEU A 209 -26.80 11.61 -7.11
CA LEU A 209 -25.71 12.50 -7.49
C LEU A 209 -24.41 12.15 -6.76
N LEU A 210 -24.44 11.98 -5.44
CA LEU A 210 -23.27 11.64 -4.63
C LEU A 210 -22.66 10.27 -4.99
N LEU A 211 -23.51 9.28 -5.30
CA LEU A 211 -23.06 7.98 -5.81
C LEU A 211 -22.37 8.11 -7.17
N PHE A 212 -22.99 8.87 -8.09
CA PHE A 212 -22.42 9.11 -9.41
C PHE A 212 -21.07 9.83 -9.32
N LEU A 213 -20.97 10.88 -8.49
CA LEU A 213 -19.73 11.62 -8.28
C LEU A 213 -18.63 10.72 -7.70
N THR A 214 -18.95 9.93 -6.68
CA THR A 214 -17.99 8.99 -6.07
C THR A 214 -17.47 7.98 -7.10
N ALA A 215 -18.38 7.36 -7.88
CA ALA A 215 -18.01 6.40 -8.91
C ALA A 215 -17.19 7.04 -10.04
N PHE A 216 -17.58 8.24 -10.48
CA PHE A 216 -16.87 8.99 -11.51
C PHE A 216 -15.45 9.33 -11.08
N LEU A 217 -15.26 9.87 -9.87
CA LEU A 217 -13.93 10.21 -9.34
C LEU A 217 -13.03 8.97 -9.27
N ALA A 218 -13.54 7.85 -8.75
CA ALA A 218 -12.79 6.60 -8.66
C ALA A 218 -12.33 6.10 -10.05
N VAL A 219 -13.22 6.10 -11.04
CA VAL A 219 -12.89 5.65 -12.41
C VAL A 219 -11.95 6.64 -13.10
N ALA A 220 -12.20 7.95 -12.97
CA ALA A 220 -11.36 8.98 -13.57
C ALA A 220 -9.94 8.95 -12.99
N GLY A 221 -9.80 8.88 -11.66
CA GLY A 221 -8.51 8.76 -10.98
C GLY A 221 -7.73 7.53 -11.42
N ALA A 222 -8.37 6.35 -11.42
CA ALA A 222 -7.75 5.11 -11.89
C ALA A 222 -7.36 5.18 -13.38
N GLY A 223 -8.24 5.75 -14.23
CA GLY A 223 -8.00 5.92 -15.66
C GLY A 223 -6.82 6.85 -15.95
N VAL A 224 -6.74 7.99 -15.27
CA VAL A 224 -5.59 8.92 -15.37
C VAL A 224 -4.29 8.22 -14.99
N MET A 225 -4.29 7.46 -13.90
CA MET A 225 -3.10 6.70 -13.47
C MET A 225 -2.65 5.68 -14.50
N LEU A 226 -3.59 4.90 -15.04
CA LEU A 226 -3.28 3.93 -16.09
C LEU A 226 -2.70 4.62 -17.33
N LEU A 227 -3.28 5.75 -17.76
CA LEU A 227 -2.79 6.51 -18.90
C LEU A 227 -1.37 7.06 -18.68
N LEU A 228 -1.08 7.55 -17.47
CA LEU A 228 0.25 8.04 -17.12
C LEU A 228 1.29 6.92 -17.11
N LEU A 229 0.94 5.74 -16.58
CA LEU A 229 1.79 4.55 -16.65
C LEU A 229 2.06 4.12 -18.09
N ILE A 230 1.03 4.07 -18.94
CA ILE A 230 1.18 3.74 -20.36
C ILE A 230 2.09 4.77 -21.05
N ARG A 231 1.91 6.07 -20.79
CA ARG A 231 2.76 7.12 -21.37
C ARG A 231 4.20 7.02 -20.91
N ALA A 232 4.45 6.77 -19.62
CA ALA A 232 5.78 6.56 -19.07
C ALA A 232 6.46 5.34 -19.73
N TYR A 233 5.73 4.23 -19.84
CA TYR A 233 6.21 3.01 -20.50
C TYR A 233 6.56 3.23 -21.98
N LEU A 234 5.70 3.92 -22.73
CA LEU A 234 5.94 4.24 -24.13
C LEU A 234 7.11 5.21 -24.32
N ARG A 235 7.29 6.19 -23.42
CA ARG A 235 8.44 7.09 -23.45
C ARG A 235 9.75 6.32 -23.25
N GLU A 236 9.79 5.39 -22.30
CA GLU A 236 10.98 4.55 -22.07
C GLU A 236 11.31 3.69 -23.30
N ARG A 237 10.30 3.06 -23.93
CA ARG A 237 10.49 2.29 -25.17
C ARG A 237 10.99 3.15 -26.35
N ARG A 238 10.58 4.42 -26.43
CA ARG A 238 11.04 5.34 -27.48
C ARG A 238 12.47 5.84 -27.28
N MET A 239 13.03 5.75 -26.06
CA MET A 239 14.41 6.17 -25.77
C MET A 239 15.44 5.05 -25.97
N LYS A 240 15.03 3.78 -25.84
CA LYS A 240 15.87 2.59 -26.12
C LYS A 240 16.26 2.31 -27.60
N PRO A 241 15.63 2.83 -28.69
CA PRO A 241 15.96 2.42 -30.06
C PRO A 241 17.32 2.91 -30.60
N LYS A 242 18.13 3.66 -29.83
CA LYS A 242 19.38 4.27 -30.33
C LYS A 242 20.67 3.76 -29.68
N GLN A 243 20.61 2.88 -28.69
CA GLN A 243 21.80 2.33 -28.02
C GLN A 243 22.23 0.94 -28.52
N ALA A 244 21.43 0.27 -29.36
CA ALA A 244 21.75 -1.04 -29.93
C ALA A 244 22.35 -0.99 -31.36
N SER A 245 22.84 0.18 -31.80
CA SER A 245 23.40 0.38 -33.15
C SER A 245 24.81 1.01 -33.12
N LYS A 246 25.58 0.77 -32.06
CA LYS A 246 27.00 1.13 -32.00
C LYS A 246 27.82 -0.04 -31.48
#